data_AF-A0A6I5CEJ7-F1
#
_entry.id   AF-A0A6I5CEJ7-F1
#
_cell.length_a   1.000
_cell.length_b   1.000
_cell.length_c   1.000
_cell.angle_alpha   90.00
_cell.angle_beta   90.00
_cell.angle_gamma   90.00
#
_symmetry.space_group_name_H-M   'P 1'
#
loop_
_entity.id
_entity.type
_entity.pdbx_description
1 polymer ?
#
loop_
_entity_poly.entity_id
_entity_poly.type
_entity_poly.pdbx_seq_one_letter_code
_entity_poly.pdbx_strand_id
1 'polypeptide(L)'
;ARSGRPAGAVAAEWFLRYLEQVIRPVLWLDGEAGIALEAHQQNTLVLLDPEGWPAGGRYRDNQGYYFRASRHAELDAALPGIGARSGTFVPDEVADERFAYYLALNNVCGLIGALGSQRLADERLLLAAFRRFLATAAGGPGRLRSTLPARLLDAPVLRCKANLLTRLHGLDELAGPVDTQSVYVTVANPLHS
;
A
#
# COMPACT_ATOMS: atom_id res chain seq x y z
N ALA A 1 3.09 6.90 23.10
CA ALA A 1 4.26 6.47 23.87
C ALA A 1 4.75 7.55 24.82
N ARG A 2 4.70 7.30 26.15
CA ARG A 2 5.35 8.14 27.16
C ARG A 2 6.80 7.66 27.38
N SER A 3 7.64 7.80 26.35
CA SER A 3 8.97 7.19 26.32
C SER A 3 10.10 8.05 26.90
N GLY A 4 9.83 9.34 27.21
CA GLY A 4 10.86 10.31 27.59
C GLY A 4 11.85 10.67 26.47
N ARG A 5 11.66 10.13 25.25
CA ARG A 5 12.54 10.34 24.10
C ARG A 5 12.11 11.56 23.28
N PRO A 6 13.04 12.16 22.50
CA PRO A 6 12.69 13.24 21.58
C PRO A 6 11.58 12.83 20.61
N ALA A 7 10.67 13.75 20.31
CA ALA A 7 9.52 13.49 19.43
C ALA A 7 9.94 12.90 18.07
N GLY A 8 11.05 13.39 17.49
CA GLY A 8 11.64 12.85 16.26
C GLY A 8 11.98 11.37 16.32
N ALA A 9 12.60 10.94 17.41
CA ALA A 9 12.96 9.54 17.60
C ALA A 9 11.71 8.66 17.78
N VAL A 10 10.69 9.18 18.45
CA VAL A 10 9.40 8.48 18.63
C VAL A 10 8.65 8.37 17.31
N ALA A 11 8.56 9.45 16.52
CA ALA A 11 7.88 9.45 15.23
C ALA A 11 8.53 8.48 14.24
N ALA A 12 9.88 8.49 14.15
CA ALA A 12 10.61 7.57 13.29
C ALA A 12 10.39 6.10 13.69
N GLU A 13 10.42 5.79 15.00
CA GLU A 13 10.15 4.42 15.44
C GLU A 13 8.70 4.00 15.23
N TRP A 14 7.75 4.90 15.47
CA TRP A 14 6.35 4.65 15.21
C TRP A 14 6.14 4.31 13.73
N PHE A 15 6.77 5.07 12.83
CA PHE A 15 6.75 4.81 11.39
C PHE A 15 7.38 3.45 11.02
N LEU A 16 8.53 3.09 11.59
CA LEU A 16 9.15 1.79 11.35
C LEU A 16 8.26 0.63 11.82
N ARG A 17 7.63 0.75 12.99
CA ARG A 17 6.66 -0.24 13.48
C ARG A 17 5.42 -0.28 12.59
N TYR A 18 4.96 0.85 12.07
CA TYR A 18 3.87 0.89 11.10
C TYR A 18 4.20 0.08 9.84
N LEU A 19 5.40 0.26 9.27
CA LEU A 19 5.83 -0.53 8.11
C LEU A 19 5.83 -2.03 8.40
N GLU A 20 6.38 -2.45 9.54
CA GLU A 20 6.48 -3.87 9.89
C GLU A 20 5.14 -4.51 10.30
N GLN A 21 4.32 -3.80 11.10
CA GLN A 21 3.12 -4.37 11.71
C GLN A 21 1.85 -4.15 10.87
N VAL A 22 1.86 -3.15 9.98
CA VAL A 22 0.70 -2.79 9.15
C VAL A 22 0.98 -3.12 7.69
N ILE A 23 2.08 -2.62 7.12
CA ILE A 23 2.34 -2.73 5.67
C ILE A 23 2.87 -4.10 5.27
N ARG A 24 3.82 -4.67 6.03
CA ARG A 24 4.45 -5.95 5.70
C ARG A 24 3.44 -7.10 5.56
N PRO A 25 2.41 -7.25 6.42
CA PRO A 25 1.37 -8.27 6.22
C PRO A 25 0.58 -8.13 4.92
N VAL A 26 0.36 -6.91 4.41
CA VAL A 26 -0.35 -6.69 3.14
C VAL A 26 0.52 -7.11 1.96
N LEU A 27 1.81 -6.76 2.00
CA LEU A 27 2.78 -7.23 1.01
C LEU A 27 2.94 -8.75 1.04
N TRP A 28 2.88 -9.35 2.23
CA TRP A 28 2.90 -10.80 2.37
C TRP A 28 1.65 -11.44 1.74
N LEU A 29 0.46 -10.88 2.01
CA LEU A 29 -0.80 -11.38 1.45
C LEU A 29 -0.82 -11.31 -0.09
N ASP A 30 -0.32 -10.21 -0.64
CA ASP A 30 -0.13 -10.07 -2.10
C ASP A 30 0.85 -11.11 -2.65
N GLY A 31 2.01 -11.28 -2.00
CA GLY A 31 3.05 -12.20 -2.45
C GLY A 31 2.67 -13.68 -2.36
N GLU A 32 2.04 -14.09 -1.26
CA GLU A 32 1.72 -15.48 -1.00
C GLU A 32 0.39 -15.91 -1.62
N ALA A 33 -0.64 -15.06 -1.54
CA ALA A 33 -1.98 -15.43 -2.00
C ALA A 33 -2.39 -14.75 -3.31
N GLY A 34 -1.65 -13.74 -3.79
CA GLY A 34 -2.06 -12.97 -4.95
C GLY A 34 -3.25 -12.04 -4.70
N ILE A 35 -3.45 -11.63 -3.44
CA ILE A 35 -4.55 -10.77 -3.03
C ILE A 35 -3.98 -9.39 -2.70
N ALA A 36 -4.27 -8.41 -3.56
CA ALA A 36 -3.86 -7.02 -3.37
C ALA A 36 -5.03 -6.21 -2.78
N LEU A 37 -4.84 -5.63 -1.59
CA LEU A 37 -5.86 -4.83 -0.93
C LEU A 37 -5.80 -3.37 -1.40
N GLU A 38 -6.95 -2.70 -1.52
CA GLU A 38 -7.03 -1.23 -1.57
C GLU A 38 -6.76 -0.62 -0.19
N ALA A 39 -5.57 -0.89 0.34
CA ALA A 39 -5.13 -0.49 1.67
C ALA A 39 -4.75 1.01 1.73
N HIS A 40 -5.62 1.90 1.25
CA HIS A 40 -5.48 3.34 1.47
C HIS A 40 -5.76 3.71 2.94
N GLN A 41 -5.53 4.97 3.31
CA GLN A 41 -5.62 5.40 4.72
C GLN A 41 -6.99 5.11 5.35
N GLN A 42 -8.09 5.37 4.64
CA GLN A 42 -9.43 5.11 5.17
C GLN A 42 -9.73 3.61 5.39
N ASN A 43 -9.12 2.71 4.62
CA ASN A 43 -9.31 1.25 4.74
C ASN A 43 -8.31 0.58 5.69
N THR A 44 -7.41 1.37 6.28
CA THR A 44 -6.35 0.88 7.18
C THR A 44 -6.62 1.32 8.61
N LEU A 45 -6.93 0.35 9.49
CA LEU A 45 -7.09 0.58 10.92
C LEU A 45 -5.82 0.13 11.64
N VAL A 46 -5.09 1.08 12.24
CA VAL A 46 -3.87 0.77 13.01
C VAL A 46 -4.26 0.33 14.41
N LEU A 47 -3.86 -0.88 14.79
CA LEU A 47 -3.97 -1.36 16.16
C LEU A 47 -2.77 -0.85 16.94
N LEU A 48 -3.05 -0.19 18.07
CA LEU A 48 -2.03 0.30 18.98
C LEU A 48 -1.97 -0.59 20.22
N ASP A 49 -0.76 -0.86 20.70
CA ASP A 49 -0.56 -1.43 22.03
C ASP A 49 -0.93 -0.39 23.14
N PRO A 50 -1.00 -0.79 24.43
CA PRO A 50 -1.33 0.13 25.52
C PRO A 50 -0.39 1.35 25.62
N GLU A 51 0.84 1.23 25.12
CA GLU A 51 1.83 2.30 25.08
C GLU A 51 1.67 3.24 23.86
N GLY A 52 0.79 2.89 22.92
CA GLY A 52 0.46 3.66 21.73
C GLY A 52 1.35 3.40 20.51
N TRP A 53 2.03 2.26 20.46
CA TRP A 53 2.83 1.83 19.30
C TRP A 53 2.03 0.95 18.35
N PRO A 54 2.29 1.01 17.03
CA PRO A 54 1.69 0.08 16.09
C PRO A 54 2.05 -1.36 16.48
N ALA A 55 1.02 -2.17 16.65
CA ALA A 55 1.10 -3.58 17.01
C ALA A 55 0.32 -4.48 16.03
N GLY A 56 -0.31 -3.90 15.02
CA GLY A 56 -0.99 -4.62 13.95
C GLY A 56 -1.84 -3.71 13.07
N GLY A 57 -2.36 -4.28 11.98
CA GLY A 57 -3.35 -3.63 11.12
C GLY A 57 -4.63 -4.45 11.02
N ARG A 58 -5.77 -3.78 10.89
CA ARG A 58 -7.00 -4.36 10.38
C ARG A 58 -7.39 -3.64 9.10
N TYR A 59 -7.84 -4.40 8.12
CA TYR A 59 -8.30 -3.88 6.84
C TYR A 59 -9.80 -4.02 6.75
N ARG A 60 -10.44 -3.00 6.19
CA ARG A 60 -11.90 -2.98 5.95
C ARG A 60 -12.17 -2.67 4.49
N ASP A 61 -13.46 -2.73 4.17
CA ASP A 61 -14.02 -2.62 2.82
C ASP A 61 -13.76 -3.88 1.99
N ASN A 62 -14.84 -4.61 1.71
CA ASN A 62 -14.79 -5.86 0.95
C ASN A 62 -15.11 -5.66 -0.55
N GLN A 63 -15.24 -4.41 -1.00
CA GLN A 63 -15.36 -4.06 -2.41
C GLN A 63 -14.00 -3.70 -3.01
N GLY A 64 -13.04 -3.24 -2.19
CA GLY A 64 -11.71 -2.79 -2.61
C GLY A 64 -10.58 -3.82 -2.41
N TYR A 65 -10.62 -4.96 -3.10
CA TYR A 65 -9.45 -5.83 -3.24
C TYR A 65 -9.42 -6.53 -4.60
N TYR A 66 -8.24 -6.95 -5.03
CA TYR A 66 -7.97 -7.53 -6.33
C TYR A 66 -7.37 -8.92 -6.18
N PHE A 67 -7.82 -9.86 -7.02
CA PHE A 67 -7.15 -11.14 -7.20
C PHE A 67 -6.32 -11.08 -8.47
N ARG A 68 -5.04 -11.45 -8.37
CA ARG A 68 -4.15 -11.54 -9.53
C ARG A 68 -4.58 -12.69 -10.42
N ALA A 69 -4.75 -12.42 -11.71
CA ALA A 69 -5.07 -13.45 -12.71
C ALA A 69 -4.02 -14.59 -12.69
N SER A 70 -2.74 -14.26 -12.48
CA SER A 70 -1.67 -15.26 -12.37
C SER A 70 -1.83 -16.26 -11.21
N ARG A 71 -2.65 -15.93 -10.20
CA ARG A 71 -2.90 -16.75 -9.00
C ARG A 71 -4.27 -17.42 -8.98
N HIS A 72 -5.00 -17.37 -10.10
CA HIS A 72 -6.34 -17.94 -10.19
C HIS A 72 -6.41 -19.41 -9.77
N ALA A 73 -5.52 -20.26 -10.31
CA ALA A 73 -5.55 -21.69 -10.01
C ALA A 73 -5.32 -21.99 -8.52
N GLU A 74 -4.39 -21.28 -7.87
CA GLU A 74 -4.11 -21.43 -6.44
C GLU A 74 -5.30 -20.97 -5.58
N LEU A 75 -5.92 -19.84 -5.94
CA LEU A 75 -7.06 -19.29 -5.22
C LEU A 75 -8.33 -20.14 -5.38
N ASP A 76 -8.61 -20.63 -6.59
CA ASP A 76 -9.76 -21.50 -6.86
C ASP A 76 -9.62 -22.86 -6.17
N ALA A 77 -8.39 -23.40 -6.08
CA ALA A 77 -8.14 -24.61 -5.31
C ALA A 77 -8.39 -24.42 -3.80
N ALA A 78 -8.09 -23.23 -3.26
CA ALA A 78 -8.33 -22.91 -1.85
C ALA A 78 -9.81 -22.60 -1.54
N LEU A 79 -10.51 -21.93 -2.47
CA LEU A 79 -11.93 -21.61 -2.35
C LEU A 79 -12.59 -21.70 -3.73
N PRO A 80 -13.17 -22.85 -4.11
CA PRO A 80 -13.76 -23.03 -5.43
C PRO A 80 -14.84 -21.98 -5.75
N GLY A 81 -14.74 -21.37 -6.92
CA GLY A 81 -15.66 -20.33 -7.38
C GLY A 81 -15.42 -18.94 -6.76
N ILE A 82 -14.29 -18.75 -6.06
CA ILE A 82 -13.85 -17.43 -5.59
C ILE A 82 -13.81 -16.43 -6.76
N GLY A 83 -14.26 -15.19 -6.51
CA GLY A 83 -14.23 -14.13 -7.52
C GLY A 83 -15.30 -14.24 -8.63
N ALA A 84 -15.96 -15.39 -8.82
CA ALA A 84 -16.91 -15.59 -9.93
C ALA A 84 -18.12 -14.65 -9.87
N ARG A 85 -18.60 -14.32 -8.67
CA ARG A 85 -19.73 -13.40 -8.46
C ARG A 85 -19.33 -11.92 -8.47
N SER A 86 -18.07 -11.63 -8.12
CA SER A 86 -17.59 -10.27 -7.88
C SER A 86 -16.74 -9.71 -9.01
N GLY A 87 -16.29 -10.54 -9.96
CA GLY A 87 -15.41 -10.11 -11.04
C GLY A 87 -14.05 -9.61 -10.54
N THR A 88 -13.58 -10.13 -9.40
CA THR A 88 -12.42 -9.61 -8.65
C THR A 88 -11.06 -9.95 -9.27
N PHE A 89 -11.03 -10.90 -10.22
CA PHE A 89 -9.80 -11.21 -10.94
C PHE A 89 -9.48 -10.12 -11.95
N VAL A 90 -8.28 -9.57 -11.86
CA VAL A 90 -7.77 -8.56 -12.78
C VAL A 90 -6.40 -8.98 -13.30
N PRO A 91 -5.99 -8.47 -14.49
CA PRO A 91 -4.62 -8.64 -14.94
C PRO A 91 -3.62 -8.14 -13.89
N ASP A 92 -2.49 -8.83 -13.76
CA ASP A 92 -1.49 -8.56 -12.73
C ASP A 92 -0.98 -7.12 -12.80
N GLU A 93 -0.82 -6.57 -14.01
CA GLU A 93 -0.41 -5.19 -14.25
C GLU A 93 -1.42 -4.16 -13.71
N VAL A 94 -2.71 -4.47 -13.76
CA VAL A 94 -3.76 -3.63 -13.17
C VAL A 94 -3.67 -3.70 -11.66
N ALA A 95 -3.54 -4.90 -11.08
CA ALA A 95 -3.33 -5.06 -9.65
C ALA A 95 -2.08 -4.30 -9.16
N ASP A 96 -0.97 -4.38 -9.90
CA ASP A 96 0.26 -3.66 -9.57
C ASP A 96 0.08 -2.14 -9.60
N GLU A 97 -0.57 -1.60 -10.64
CA GLU A 97 -0.84 -0.17 -10.74
C GLU A 97 -1.65 0.34 -9.54
N ARG A 98 -2.76 -0.35 -9.23
CA ARG A 98 -3.68 0.06 -8.17
C ARG A 98 -3.07 -0.15 -6.79
N PHE A 99 -2.37 -1.26 -6.59
CA PHE A 99 -1.74 -1.57 -5.31
C PHE A 99 -0.59 -0.61 -4.99
N ALA A 100 0.21 -0.22 -6.00
CA ALA A 100 1.24 0.81 -5.83
C ALA A 100 0.64 2.16 -5.40
N TYR A 101 -0.46 2.59 -6.02
CA TYR A 101 -1.13 3.82 -5.63
C TYR A 101 -1.70 3.73 -4.21
N TYR A 102 -2.49 2.71 -3.89
CA TYR A 102 -3.19 2.66 -2.60
C TYR A 102 -2.25 2.43 -1.42
N LEU A 103 -1.31 1.49 -1.55
CA LEU A 103 -0.40 1.16 -0.45
C LEU A 103 0.75 2.16 -0.33
N ALA A 104 1.40 2.54 -1.44
CA ALA A 104 2.59 3.38 -1.36
C ALA A 104 2.26 4.87 -1.34
N LEU A 105 1.52 5.36 -2.34
CA LEU A 105 1.28 6.80 -2.49
C LEU A 105 0.19 7.31 -1.54
N ASN A 106 -0.98 6.69 -1.55
CA ASN A 106 -2.12 7.13 -0.77
C ASN A 106 -1.94 6.83 0.73
N ASN A 107 -1.33 5.69 1.06
CA ASN A 107 -1.10 5.29 2.43
C ASN A 107 0.27 5.74 2.98
N VAL A 108 1.38 5.07 2.61
CA VAL A 108 2.67 5.30 3.29
C VAL A 108 3.20 6.71 3.06
N CYS A 109 3.16 7.23 1.84
CA CYS A 109 3.60 8.61 1.56
C CYS A 109 2.67 9.64 2.22
N GLY A 110 1.37 9.35 2.31
CA GLY A 110 0.42 10.17 3.07
C GLY A 110 0.81 10.28 4.55
N LEU A 111 1.25 9.17 5.17
CA LEU A 111 1.73 9.18 6.56
C LEU A 111 3.07 9.94 6.69
N ILE A 112 3.99 9.76 5.75
CA ILE A 112 5.26 10.52 5.71
C ILE A 112 4.98 12.03 5.67
N GLY A 113 4.11 12.48 4.75
CA GLY A 113 3.73 13.89 4.64
C GLY A 113 3.01 14.43 5.89
N ALA A 114 2.20 13.60 6.56
CA ALA A 114 1.53 13.99 7.80
C ALA A 114 2.51 14.19 8.98
N LEU A 115 3.56 13.36 9.08
CA LEU A 115 4.62 13.53 10.07
C LEU A 115 5.53 14.72 9.72
N GLY A 116 5.88 14.87 8.43
CA GLY A 116 6.72 15.94 7.91
C GLY A 116 6.12 17.34 8.07
N SER A 117 4.87 17.52 7.64
CA SER A 117 4.15 18.79 7.75
C SER A 117 4.00 19.29 9.19
N GLN A 118 3.93 18.36 10.16
CA GLN A 118 3.87 18.67 11.59
C GLN A 118 5.26 18.77 12.25
N ARG A 119 6.34 18.65 11.47
CA ARG A 119 7.74 18.67 11.92
C ARG A 119 8.04 17.62 12.99
N LEU A 120 7.32 16.50 12.95
CA LEU A 120 7.53 15.38 13.86
C LEU A 120 8.71 14.53 13.42
N ALA A 121 9.02 14.47 12.13
CA ALA A 121 10.24 13.87 11.58
C ALA A 121 10.55 14.49 10.21
N ASP A 122 11.81 14.41 9.77
CA ASP A 122 12.20 14.82 8.42
C ASP A 122 11.65 13.83 7.38
N GLU A 123 10.96 14.31 6.34
CA GLU A 123 10.40 13.45 5.29
C GLU A 123 11.46 12.64 4.56
N ARG A 124 12.67 13.20 4.34
CA ARG A 124 13.78 12.50 3.69
C ARG A 124 14.25 11.31 4.53
N LEU A 125 14.26 11.46 5.85
CA LEU A 125 14.58 10.36 6.76
C LEU A 125 13.53 9.25 6.68
N LEU A 126 12.24 9.60 6.66
CA LEU A 126 11.17 8.61 6.57
C LEU A 126 11.12 7.93 5.20
N LEU A 127 11.36 8.66 4.10
CA LEU A 127 11.49 8.10 2.76
C LEU A 127 12.67 7.13 2.69
N ALA A 128 13.83 7.49 3.25
CA ALA A 128 14.98 6.59 3.32
C ALA A 128 14.67 5.33 4.16
N ALA A 129 13.93 5.47 5.26
CA ALA A 129 13.47 4.33 6.05
C ALA A 129 12.52 3.43 5.25
N PHE A 130 11.59 4.01 4.48
CA PHE A 130 10.68 3.26 3.63
C PHE A 130 11.42 2.53 2.51
N ARG A 131 12.36 3.18 1.84
CA ARG A 131 13.24 2.54 0.84
C ARG A 131 13.97 1.34 1.42
N ARG A 132 14.55 1.46 2.62
CA ARG A 132 15.25 0.34 3.30
C ARG A 132 14.31 -0.81 3.64
N PHE A 133 13.11 -0.52 4.10
CA PHE A 133 12.06 -1.51 4.34
C PHE A 133 11.73 -2.28 3.05
N LEU A 134 11.49 -1.55 1.94
CA LEU A 134 11.19 -2.16 0.64
C LEU A 134 12.35 -3.01 0.12
N ALA A 135 13.60 -2.56 0.27
CA ALA A 135 14.78 -3.32 -0.15
C ALA A 135 14.91 -4.64 0.63
N THR A 136 14.58 -4.61 1.93
CA THR A 136 14.56 -5.81 2.77
C THR A 136 13.44 -6.75 2.34
N ALA A 137 12.24 -6.22 2.07
CA ALA A 137 11.11 -6.99 1.56
C ALA A 137 11.39 -7.59 0.16
N ALA A 138 12.14 -6.92 -0.71
CA ALA A 138 12.45 -7.38 -2.05
C ALA A 138 13.55 -8.45 -2.09
N GLY A 139 14.62 -8.28 -1.30
CA GLY A 139 15.82 -9.13 -1.44
C GLY A 139 16.58 -9.41 -0.14
N GLY A 140 16.13 -8.90 1.00
CA GLY A 140 16.79 -9.10 2.29
C GLY A 140 16.33 -10.36 3.05
N PRO A 141 16.78 -10.52 4.30
CA PRO A 141 16.26 -11.54 5.21
C PRO A 141 14.74 -11.41 5.36
N GLY A 142 14.02 -12.53 5.21
CA GLY A 142 12.55 -12.50 5.21
C GLY A 142 11.96 -11.83 3.97
N ARG A 143 12.60 -11.92 2.81
CA ARG A 143 12.04 -11.47 1.53
C ARG A 143 10.61 -11.97 1.34
N LEU A 144 9.78 -11.13 0.75
CA LEU A 144 8.40 -11.44 0.39
C LEU A 144 8.34 -11.84 -1.09
N ARG A 145 7.29 -12.57 -1.47
CA ARG A 145 7.04 -12.95 -2.87
C ARG A 145 6.32 -11.87 -3.69
N SER A 146 5.89 -10.79 -3.04
CA SER A 146 5.27 -9.65 -3.73
C SER A 146 6.28 -8.99 -4.65
N THR A 147 5.85 -8.63 -5.86
CA THR A 147 6.71 -7.90 -6.81
C THR A 147 6.69 -6.39 -6.55
N LEU A 148 5.75 -5.90 -5.75
CA LEU A 148 5.54 -4.47 -5.51
C LEU A 148 6.78 -3.77 -4.91
N PRO A 149 7.50 -4.34 -3.91
CA PRO A 149 8.66 -3.66 -3.34
C PRO A 149 9.77 -3.36 -4.34
N ALA A 150 10.10 -4.31 -5.22
CA ALA A 150 11.10 -4.08 -6.27
C ALA A 150 10.62 -3.02 -7.27
N ARG A 151 9.36 -3.12 -7.74
CA ARG A 151 8.76 -2.14 -8.65
C ARG A 151 8.80 -0.71 -8.09
N LEU A 152 8.50 -0.53 -6.80
CA LEU A 152 8.54 0.78 -6.15
C LEU A 152 9.95 1.35 -6.00
N LEU A 153 10.98 0.51 -5.97
CA LEU A 153 12.37 0.95 -5.90
C LEU A 153 12.95 1.27 -7.28
N ASP A 154 12.56 0.50 -8.30
CA ASP A 154 13.16 0.56 -9.64
C ASP A 154 12.45 1.56 -10.56
N ALA A 155 11.15 1.78 -10.39
CA ALA A 155 10.40 2.64 -11.31
C ALA A 155 10.74 4.13 -11.10
N PRO A 156 11.12 4.90 -12.14
CA PRO A 156 11.39 6.33 -12.00
C PRO A 156 10.12 7.16 -11.78
N VAL A 157 8.96 6.61 -12.17
CA VAL A 157 7.66 7.25 -12.09
C VAL A 157 6.60 6.25 -11.63
N LEU A 158 5.56 6.77 -10.99
CA LEU A 158 4.43 5.99 -10.51
C LEU A 158 3.12 6.51 -11.09
N ARG A 159 2.16 5.59 -11.24
CA ARG A 159 0.79 5.91 -11.62
C ARG A 159 0.03 6.33 -10.37
N CYS A 160 -0.60 7.49 -10.42
CA CYS A 160 -1.29 8.11 -9.31
C CYS A 160 -2.71 8.49 -9.71
N LYS A 161 -3.70 8.15 -8.89
CA LYS A 161 -5.10 8.49 -9.14
C LYS A 161 -5.29 10.01 -9.09
N ALA A 162 -5.81 10.57 -10.16
CA ALA A 162 -6.04 12.00 -10.31
C ALA A 162 -7.49 12.34 -9.96
N ASN A 163 -7.84 12.32 -8.67
CA ASN A 163 -9.22 12.48 -8.21
C ASN A 163 -9.93 13.73 -8.80
N LEU A 164 -9.23 14.87 -8.88
CA LEU A 164 -9.80 16.10 -9.46
C LEU A 164 -10.11 15.95 -10.95
N LEU A 165 -9.19 15.37 -11.73
CA LEU A 165 -9.41 15.13 -13.17
C LEU A 165 -10.50 14.09 -13.40
N THR A 166 -10.55 13.04 -12.59
CA THR A 166 -11.62 12.05 -12.64
C THR A 166 -12.99 12.71 -12.49
N ARG A 167 -13.15 13.62 -11.51
CA ARG A 167 -14.41 14.35 -11.31
C ARG A 167 -14.68 15.35 -12.43
N LEU A 168 -13.66 16.01 -12.95
CA LEU A 168 -13.82 16.92 -14.09
C LEU A 168 -14.32 16.20 -15.35
N HIS A 169 -13.93 14.94 -15.55
CA HIS A 169 -14.40 14.10 -16.65
C HIS A 169 -15.77 13.46 -16.40
N GLY A 170 -16.41 13.71 -15.26
CA GLY A 170 -17.74 13.17 -14.94
C GLY A 170 -17.76 11.65 -14.76
N LEU A 171 -16.62 11.02 -14.47
CA LEU A 171 -16.57 9.57 -14.27
C LEU A 171 -17.19 9.19 -12.92
N ASP A 172 -18.04 8.16 -12.95
CA ASP A 172 -18.61 7.53 -11.76
C ASP A 172 -17.82 6.26 -11.43
N GLU A 173 -17.08 6.33 -10.32
CA GLU A 173 -16.23 5.25 -9.84
C GLU A 173 -17.02 4.04 -9.31
N LEU A 174 -18.36 4.15 -9.20
CA LEU A 174 -19.23 3.06 -8.73
C LEU A 174 -19.96 2.33 -9.87
N ALA A 175 -19.89 2.85 -11.10
CA ALA A 175 -20.67 2.34 -12.23
C ALA A 175 -19.82 1.85 -13.42
N GLY A 176 -18.50 2.05 -13.38
CA GLY A 176 -17.57 1.74 -14.48
C GLY A 176 -16.71 0.49 -14.25
N PRO A 177 -16.12 -0.09 -15.31
CA PRO A 177 -15.07 -1.10 -15.17
C PRO A 177 -13.86 -0.55 -14.39
N VAL A 178 -13.27 -1.38 -13.52
CA VAL A 178 -12.18 -0.99 -12.59
C VAL A 178 -11.00 -0.28 -13.28
N ASP A 179 -10.67 -0.68 -14.50
CA ASP A 179 -9.56 -0.16 -15.28
C ASP A 179 -9.80 1.28 -15.79
N THR A 180 -11.05 1.64 -16.05
CA THR A 180 -11.47 2.89 -16.71
C THR A 180 -12.26 3.85 -15.82
N GLN A 181 -12.64 3.41 -14.62
CA GLN A 181 -13.48 4.19 -13.70
C GLN A 181 -12.80 5.46 -13.15
N SER A 182 -11.47 5.56 -13.22
CA SER A 182 -10.71 6.70 -12.70
C SER A 182 -9.59 7.12 -13.65
N VAL A 183 -9.29 8.42 -13.68
CA VAL A 183 -8.13 8.97 -14.38
C VAL A 183 -6.89 8.76 -13.52
N TYR A 184 -5.82 8.25 -14.14
CA TYR A 184 -4.49 8.14 -13.52
C TYR A 184 -3.48 8.99 -14.28
N VAL A 185 -2.64 9.72 -13.55
CA VAL A 185 -1.53 10.51 -14.07
C VAL A 185 -0.20 9.91 -13.62
N THR A 186 0.87 10.30 -14.29
CA THR A 186 2.23 9.86 -13.95
C THR A 186 2.90 10.91 -13.09
N VAL A 187 3.46 10.49 -11.95
CA VAL A 187 4.18 11.35 -11.00
C VAL A 187 5.60 10.83 -10.80
N ALA A 188 6.54 11.72 -10.45
CA ALA A 188 7.89 11.30 -10.08
C ALA A 188 7.86 10.39 -8.86
N ASN A 189 8.65 9.31 -8.87
CA ASN A 189 8.72 8.39 -7.74
C ASN A 189 9.63 8.95 -6.63
N PRO A 190 9.11 9.28 -5.43
CA PRO A 190 9.93 9.78 -4.33
C PRO A 190 10.88 8.73 -3.74
N LEU A 191 10.78 7.46 -4.18
CA LEU A 191 11.59 6.34 -3.74
C LEU A 191 12.68 5.95 -4.75
N HIS A 192 12.79 6.65 -5.88
CA HIS A 192 13.79 6.34 -6.91
C HIS A 192 15.10 7.11 -6.68
N SER A 193 15.06 8.32 -6.10
CA SER A 193 16.23 9.17 -5.80
C SER A 193 17.05 8.74 -4.58
#